data_AF-A0A5N6R958-F1
#
_entry.id   AF-A0A5N6R958-F1
#
_cell.length_a   1.000
_cell.length_b   1.000
_cell.length_c   1.000
_cell.angle_alpha   90.00
_cell.angle_beta   90.00
_cell.angle_gamma   90.00
#
_symmetry.space_group_name_H-M   'P 1'
#
loop_
_entity.id
_entity.type
_entity.pdbx_description
1 polymer ?
#
loop_
_entity_poly.entity_id
_entity_poly.type
_entity_poly.pdbx_seq_one_letter_code
_entity_poly.pdbx_strand_id
1 'polypeptide(L)'
;MTKPTMFTSTTLVTVPISYGAHAWLLSPPCQPYTRQGLQKHSGDARALSFLKILELIPHTSQPPSMLFVENVVGFETSDTHTEMIDILAKTNFVVLEFILSPLQFGIPYSRPRYFCLAKRKPSSFQNQLLNNRLLWSPRPLFGHDDNTVAIEHDQSQESCDKLLQSCEPVEKFLEFENHSDQMDTESGLLDTTIVPIDAYGALEKNDDANGRNDISLNQYLVPLSLIERWGSAMDIVYPDSKRCCCFTKSYYRYVKGTGSLLATVQPKKKGKSSSLKEQCLRFFTPREVANLHSFPEDFHFPQHISLRQRYALLGNSLSIAVVAPLLRYLFAEPSAQNMQIFPSNDIPIANFQPCDEINLIIK
;
A
#
# COMPACT_ATOMS: atom_id res chain seq x y z
N MET A 1 -33.15 -25.27 32.57
CA MET A 1 -31.81 -25.85 32.31
C MET A 1 -31.61 -25.77 30.81
N THR A 2 -30.65 -25.07 30.21
CA THR A 2 -29.37 -24.50 30.65
C THR A 2 -29.08 -23.33 29.69
N LYS A 3 -28.65 -22.19 30.25
CA LYS A 3 -28.26 -20.99 29.49
C LYS A 3 -27.01 -21.28 28.65
N PRO A 4 -26.82 -20.61 27.49
CA PRO A 4 -25.55 -20.66 26.80
C PRO A 4 -24.46 -20.05 27.67
N THR A 5 -23.42 -20.83 27.88
CA THR A 5 -22.26 -20.55 28.72
C THR A 5 -21.49 -19.37 28.14
N MET A 6 -21.28 -18.33 28.94
CA MET A 6 -20.24 -17.32 28.73
C MET A 6 -18.89 -18.04 28.69
N PHE A 7 -18.21 -18.02 27.55
CA PHE A 7 -16.77 -18.28 27.53
C PHE A 7 -16.04 -16.99 27.93
N THR A 8 -15.98 -16.75 29.24
CA THR A 8 -14.90 -15.99 29.84
C THR A 8 -13.69 -16.92 29.93
N SER A 9 -12.74 -16.80 29.01
CA SER A 9 -11.40 -17.35 29.23
C SER A 9 -10.37 -16.34 28.76
N THR A 10 -9.92 -15.56 29.73
CA THR A 10 -8.64 -14.89 29.81
C THR A 10 -7.54 -15.94 29.61
N THR A 11 -7.12 -16.17 28.38
CA THR A 11 -5.80 -16.72 28.09
C THR A 11 -5.13 -15.71 27.18
N LEU A 12 -4.43 -14.77 27.81
CA LEU A 12 -3.39 -13.99 27.15
C LEU A 12 -2.39 -14.98 26.57
N VAL A 13 -2.56 -15.33 25.29
CA VAL A 13 -1.44 -15.86 24.51
C VAL A 13 -0.45 -14.72 24.47
N THR A 14 0.48 -14.75 25.42
CA THR A 14 1.77 -14.07 25.32
C THR A 14 2.35 -14.58 24.02
N VAL A 15 2.14 -13.85 22.92
CA VAL A 15 2.95 -14.03 21.72
C VAL A 15 4.33 -13.56 22.16
N PRO A 16 5.28 -14.47 22.43
CA PRO A 16 6.56 -14.05 22.93
C PRO A 16 7.19 -13.30 21.77
N ILE A 17 7.42 -12.00 21.92
CA ILE A 17 8.37 -11.30 21.07
C ILE A 17 9.75 -11.69 21.60
N SER A 18 10.09 -12.98 21.50
CA SER A 18 11.35 -13.58 21.97
C SER A 18 12.47 -13.41 20.94
N TYR A 19 12.23 -12.66 19.87
CA TYR A 19 13.12 -12.55 18.73
C TYR A 19 14.23 -11.50 18.90
N GLY A 20 14.20 -10.68 19.96
CA GLY A 20 15.24 -9.67 20.21
C GLY A 20 15.45 -8.70 19.05
N ALA A 21 14.40 -8.40 18.28
CA ALA A 21 14.51 -7.62 17.06
C ALA A 21 14.62 -6.12 17.35
N HIS A 22 15.58 -5.46 16.70
CA HIS A 22 15.83 -4.02 16.86
C HIS A 22 14.73 -3.16 16.20
N ALA A 23 14.10 -3.67 15.13
CA ALA A 23 13.08 -2.95 14.39
C ALA A 23 11.79 -3.78 14.22
N TRP A 24 10.64 -3.16 14.45
CA TRP A 24 9.32 -3.75 14.17
C TRP A 24 8.67 -3.00 13.02
N LEU A 25 8.31 -3.72 11.95
CA LEU A 25 7.54 -3.19 10.82
C LEU A 25 6.13 -3.75 10.85
N LEU A 26 5.14 -2.88 10.96
CA LEU A 26 3.76 -3.24 11.24
C LEU A 26 2.82 -2.63 10.19
N SER A 27 1.88 -3.44 9.67
CA SER A 27 0.72 -2.96 8.90
C SER A 27 -0.56 -3.54 9.51
N PRO A 28 -1.01 -3.00 10.67
CA PRO A 28 -2.15 -3.54 11.39
C PRO A 28 -3.45 -3.43 10.56
N PRO A 29 -4.48 -4.27 10.84
CA PRO A 29 -5.73 -4.25 10.10
C PRO A 29 -6.39 -2.87 10.07
N CYS A 30 -6.56 -2.32 8.87
CA CYS A 30 -7.06 -0.94 8.66
C CYS A 30 -8.59 -0.78 8.72
N GLN A 31 -9.31 -1.89 8.78
CA GLN A 31 -10.78 -1.95 8.66
C GLN A 31 -11.56 -1.06 9.67
N PRO A 32 -11.11 -0.88 10.93
CA PRO A 32 -11.77 0.01 11.88
C PRO A 32 -11.77 1.49 11.48
N TYR A 33 -10.82 1.89 10.62
CA TYR A 33 -10.50 3.29 10.30
C TYR A 33 -10.92 3.70 8.88
N THR A 34 -11.47 2.76 8.09
CA THR A 34 -11.91 3.05 6.72
C THR A 34 -13.15 3.96 6.70
N ARG A 35 -13.17 4.96 5.82
CA ARG A 35 -14.29 5.92 5.66
C ARG A 35 -15.64 5.26 5.37
N GLN A 36 -15.65 4.07 4.74
CA GLN A 36 -16.86 3.30 4.40
C GLN A 36 -17.23 2.22 5.44
N GLY A 37 -16.48 2.11 6.55
CA GLY A 37 -16.74 1.14 7.61
C GLY A 37 -17.67 1.67 8.71
N LEU A 38 -17.93 0.83 9.72
CA LEU A 38 -18.73 1.19 10.91
C LEU A 38 -18.05 2.26 11.81
N GLN A 39 -16.82 2.67 11.49
CA GLN A 39 -16.01 3.68 12.22
C GLN A 39 -16.01 3.46 13.74
N LYS A 40 -15.92 2.19 14.17
CA LYS A 40 -15.91 1.81 15.59
C LYS A 40 -14.55 2.03 16.26
N HIS A 41 -13.51 2.37 15.50
CA HIS A 41 -12.18 2.74 16.02
C HIS A 41 -11.65 1.70 17.03
N SER A 42 -11.20 2.10 18.22
CA SER A 42 -10.70 1.18 19.27
C SER A 42 -11.72 0.15 19.77
N GLY A 43 -13.02 0.39 19.56
CA GLY A 43 -14.10 -0.56 19.91
C GLY A 43 -14.18 -1.77 18.98
N ASP A 44 -13.36 -1.82 17.92
CA ASP A 44 -13.24 -2.95 17.02
C ASP A 44 -12.20 -3.95 17.53
N ALA A 45 -12.56 -5.22 17.65
CA ALA A 45 -11.65 -6.28 18.12
C ALA A 45 -10.36 -6.38 17.27
N ARG A 46 -10.38 -5.88 16.03
CA ARG A 46 -9.22 -5.86 15.12
C ARG A 46 -8.20 -4.78 15.46
N ALA A 47 -8.60 -3.71 16.14
CA ALA A 47 -7.69 -2.68 16.67
C ALA A 47 -6.94 -3.17 17.92
N LEU A 48 -7.56 -4.08 18.67
CA LEU A 48 -7.02 -4.59 19.94
C LEU A 48 -5.67 -5.27 19.77
N SER A 49 -5.47 -6.05 18.71
CA SER A 49 -4.17 -6.72 18.49
C SER A 49 -3.02 -5.73 18.32
N PHE A 50 -3.27 -4.58 17.70
CA PHE A 50 -2.25 -3.55 17.50
C PHE A 50 -1.88 -2.87 18.82
N LEU A 51 -2.88 -2.41 19.59
CA LEU A 51 -2.65 -1.81 20.90
C LEU A 51 -1.92 -2.76 21.85
N LYS A 52 -2.26 -4.04 21.81
CA LYS A 52 -1.61 -5.07 22.65
C LYS A 52 -0.15 -5.26 22.26
N ILE A 53 0.21 -5.13 20.99
CA ILE A 53 1.63 -5.14 20.57
C ILE A 53 2.38 -3.94 21.17
N LEU A 54 1.78 -2.74 21.14
CA LEU A 54 2.41 -1.54 21.68
C LEU A 54 2.54 -1.57 23.21
N GLU A 55 1.51 -2.03 23.91
CA GLU A 55 1.49 -2.24 25.36
C GLU A 55 2.60 -3.21 25.83
N LEU A 56 3.10 -4.10 24.97
CA LEU A 56 4.20 -5.01 25.30
C LEU A 56 5.58 -4.34 25.29
N ILE A 57 5.76 -3.22 24.58
CA ILE A 57 7.06 -2.55 24.44
C ILE A 57 7.75 -2.32 25.81
N PRO A 58 7.09 -1.74 26.83
CA PRO A 58 7.71 -1.53 28.15
C PRO A 58 8.08 -2.83 28.89
N HIS A 59 7.44 -3.95 28.55
CA HIS A 59 7.57 -5.23 29.26
C HIS A 59 8.51 -6.21 28.59
N THR A 60 8.99 -5.91 27.39
CA THR A 60 9.96 -6.74 26.67
C THR A 60 11.35 -6.60 27.27
N SER A 61 12.08 -7.71 27.42
CA SER A 61 13.48 -7.69 27.88
C SER A 61 14.41 -6.98 26.90
N GLN A 62 14.09 -7.04 25.60
CA GLN A 62 14.78 -6.36 24.52
C GLN A 62 13.75 -5.60 23.67
N PRO A 63 13.40 -4.37 24.08
CA PRO A 63 12.45 -3.55 23.34
C PRO A 63 13.05 -3.03 22.03
N PRO A 64 12.22 -2.82 20.98
CA PRO A 64 12.71 -2.30 19.71
C PRO A 64 13.34 -0.93 19.89
N SER A 65 14.36 -0.63 19.10
CA SER A 65 14.91 0.72 18.95
C SER A 65 14.18 1.50 17.86
N MET A 66 13.48 0.81 16.96
CA MET A 66 12.79 1.42 15.82
C MET A 66 11.42 0.77 15.58
N LEU A 67 10.43 1.58 15.23
CA LEU A 67 9.15 1.11 14.71
C LEU A 67 8.81 1.79 13.40
N PHE A 68 8.15 1.02 12.53
CA PHE A 68 7.52 1.50 11.31
C PHE A 68 6.07 1.02 11.31
N VAL A 69 5.13 1.93 11.13
CA VAL A 69 3.70 1.61 11.04
C VAL A 69 3.15 2.15 9.73
N GLU A 70 2.49 1.31 8.94
CA GLU A 70 1.68 1.72 7.80
C GLU A 70 0.19 1.57 8.13
N ASN A 71 -0.64 2.53 7.69
CA ASN A 71 -2.09 2.44 7.84
C ASN A 71 -2.82 3.26 6.77
N VAL A 72 -4.15 3.21 6.79
CA VAL A 72 -5.01 4.01 5.89
C VAL A 72 -5.11 5.47 6.34
N VAL A 73 -5.34 6.38 5.40
CA VAL A 73 -5.72 7.77 5.69
C VAL A 73 -7.02 7.79 6.49
N GLY A 74 -7.03 8.58 7.56
CA GLY A 74 -8.04 8.60 8.62
C GLY A 74 -7.52 7.99 9.92
N PHE A 75 -6.52 7.11 9.87
CA PHE A 75 -5.89 6.56 11.06
C PHE A 75 -5.28 7.65 11.96
N GLU A 76 -4.66 8.68 11.37
CA GLU A 76 -4.06 9.83 12.07
C GLU A 76 -5.05 10.65 12.90
N THR A 77 -6.35 10.43 12.72
CA THR A 77 -7.42 11.09 13.49
C THR A 77 -8.11 10.14 14.48
N SER A 78 -7.64 8.90 14.59
CA SER A 78 -8.24 7.86 15.43
C SER A 78 -7.82 7.96 16.90
N ASP A 79 -8.63 7.37 17.76
CA ASP A 79 -8.27 7.09 19.16
C ASP A 79 -7.05 6.16 19.28
N THR A 80 -6.95 5.16 18.40
CA THR A 80 -5.87 4.17 18.37
C THR A 80 -4.55 4.84 18.04
N HIS A 81 -4.56 5.83 17.15
CA HIS A 81 -3.40 6.65 16.85
C HIS A 81 -2.99 7.49 18.06
N THR A 82 -3.95 8.18 18.71
CA THR A 82 -3.69 8.93 19.95
C THR A 82 -2.99 8.06 20.99
N GLU A 83 -3.52 6.84 21.22
CA GLU A 83 -2.96 5.89 22.17
C GLU A 83 -1.57 5.37 21.75
N MET A 84 -1.35 5.14 20.45
CA MET A 84 -0.04 4.78 19.91
C MET A 84 1.00 5.86 20.18
N ILE A 85 0.69 7.12 19.86
CA ILE A 85 1.60 8.24 20.08
C ILE A 85 1.91 8.41 21.57
N ASP A 86 0.92 8.27 22.45
CA ASP A 86 1.11 8.31 23.90
C ASP A 86 2.04 7.20 24.42
N ILE A 87 1.86 5.97 23.96
CA ILE A 87 2.70 4.83 24.37
C ILE A 87 4.14 5.04 23.87
N LEU A 88 4.32 5.46 22.62
CA LEU A 88 5.63 5.73 22.04
C LEU A 88 6.34 6.86 22.79
N ALA A 89 5.65 7.96 23.11
CA ALA A 89 6.20 9.05 23.89
C ALA A 89 6.63 8.60 25.30
N LYS A 90 5.78 7.84 26.01
CA LYS A 90 6.08 7.28 27.35
C LYS A 90 7.25 6.29 27.34
N THR A 91 7.53 5.66 26.20
CA THR A 91 8.63 4.70 26.02
C THR A 91 9.89 5.30 25.41
N ASN A 92 10.00 6.63 25.40
CA ASN A 92 11.15 7.41 24.89
C ASN A 92 11.39 7.31 23.38
N PHE A 93 10.33 7.13 22.59
CA PHE A 93 10.40 7.29 21.15
C PHE A 93 10.20 8.73 20.72
N VAL A 94 10.88 9.09 19.63
CA VAL A 94 10.61 10.26 18.80
C VAL A 94 9.96 9.76 17.53
N VAL A 95 8.89 10.42 17.09
CA VAL A 95 8.13 10.02 15.91
C VAL A 95 8.27 11.01 14.77
N LEU A 96 8.08 10.54 13.55
CA LEU A 96 7.89 11.35 12.35
C LEU A 96 6.82 10.65 11.49
N GLU A 97 5.80 11.39 11.11
CA GLU A 97 4.62 10.83 10.47
C GLU A 97 4.47 11.37 9.05
N PHE A 98 3.86 10.56 8.18
CA PHE A 98 3.64 10.93 6.79
C PHE A 98 2.25 10.49 6.28
N ILE A 99 1.68 11.23 5.34
CA ILE A 99 0.65 10.73 4.42
C ILE A 99 1.20 10.85 3.00
N LEU A 100 1.46 9.70 2.36
CA LEU A 100 2.10 9.64 1.05
C LEU A 100 1.36 8.71 0.09
N SER A 101 1.49 8.97 -1.21
CA SER A 101 0.93 8.17 -2.30
C SER A 101 2.00 7.88 -3.36
N PRO A 102 1.96 6.73 -4.07
CA PRO A 102 2.92 6.39 -5.13
C PRO A 102 3.04 7.43 -6.25
N LEU A 103 1.97 8.20 -6.52
CA LEU A 103 2.00 9.38 -7.40
C LEU A 103 3.17 10.33 -7.11
N GLN A 104 3.54 10.50 -5.84
CA GLN A 104 4.63 11.40 -5.44
C GLN A 104 6.03 10.82 -5.71
N PHE A 105 6.09 9.57 -6.15
CA PHE A 105 7.29 8.82 -6.49
C PHE A 105 7.33 8.45 -7.98
N GLY A 106 6.53 9.12 -8.81
CA GLY A 106 6.49 8.93 -10.26
C GLY A 106 5.73 7.68 -10.73
N ILE A 107 5.00 7.02 -9.83
CA ILE A 107 4.20 5.84 -10.17
C ILE A 107 2.74 6.28 -10.42
N PRO A 108 2.09 5.90 -11.54
CA PRO A 108 0.74 6.33 -11.89
C PRO A 108 -0.34 5.63 -11.06
N TYR A 109 -0.18 5.57 -9.74
CA TYR A 109 -1.03 4.81 -8.83
C TYR A 109 -1.42 5.63 -7.60
N SER A 110 -2.71 5.94 -7.48
CA SER A 110 -3.26 6.65 -6.33
C SER A 110 -3.53 5.67 -5.18
N ARG A 111 -2.66 5.69 -4.17
CA ARG A 111 -2.79 4.88 -2.94
C ARG A 111 -2.26 5.68 -1.74
N PRO A 112 -2.97 6.75 -1.32
CA PRO A 112 -2.55 7.50 -0.15
C PRO A 112 -2.63 6.63 1.10
N ARG A 113 -1.56 6.63 1.89
CA ARG A 113 -1.42 5.88 3.14
C ARG A 113 -0.73 6.71 4.20
N TYR A 114 -1.10 6.46 5.44
CA TYR A 114 -0.45 6.97 6.63
C TYR A 114 0.78 6.12 6.94
N PHE A 115 1.84 6.77 7.40
CA PHE A 115 3.05 6.13 7.88
C PHE A 115 3.54 6.79 9.17
N CYS A 116 3.99 5.99 10.14
CA CYS A 116 4.69 6.45 11.34
C CYS A 116 6.08 5.81 11.39
N LEU A 117 7.11 6.64 11.47
CA LEU A 117 8.48 6.24 11.75
C LEU A 117 8.76 6.62 13.20
N ALA A 118 9.28 5.69 14.00
CA ALA A 118 9.65 5.95 15.37
C ALA A 118 11.07 5.47 15.66
N LYS A 119 11.87 6.33 16.30
CA LYS A 119 13.21 6.00 16.83
C LYS A 119 13.24 6.18 18.33
N ARG A 120 13.78 5.19 19.05
CA ARG A 120 13.98 5.27 20.49
C ARG A 120 15.25 6.03 20.80
N LYS A 121 15.17 6.97 21.75
CA LYS A 121 16.36 7.67 22.24
C LYS A 121 17.38 6.67 22.81
N PRO A 122 18.70 6.89 22.62
CA PRO A 122 19.31 8.13 22.13
C PRO A 122 19.34 8.34 20.60
N SER A 123 18.86 7.37 19.80
CA SER A 123 18.82 7.54 18.34
C SER A 123 17.89 8.68 17.91
N SER A 124 18.20 9.32 16.79
CA SER A 124 17.43 10.46 16.25
C SER A 124 17.33 10.42 14.72
N PHE A 125 16.36 11.16 14.17
CA PHE A 125 16.27 11.40 12.74
C PHE A 125 17.30 12.44 12.30
N GLN A 126 17.68 12.42 11.02
CA GLN A 126 18.67 13.34 10.45
C GLN A 126 18.26 14.81 10.64
N ASN A 127 16.97 15.12 10.44
CA ASN A 127 16.41 16.45 10.69
C ASN A 127 15.46 16.42 11.88
N GLN A 128 15.95 16.86 13.04
CA GLN A 128 15.18 16.87 14.28
C GLN A 128 14.06 17.92 14.32
N LEU A 129 14.08 18.92 13.43
CA LEU A 129 13.03 19.95 13.35
C LEU A 129 11.69 19.39 12.87
N LEU A 130 11.72 18.22 12.22
CA LEU A 130 10.54 17.53 11.72
C LEU A 130 9.93 16.59 12.76
N ASN A 131 10.60 16.34 13.87
CA ASN A 131 10.12 15.44 14.92
C ASN A 131 8.71 15.82 15.39
N ASN A 132 7.88 14.81 15.62
CA ASN A 132 6.50 14.92 16.07
C ASN A 132 5.61 15.73 15.11
N ARG A 133 5.90 15.67 13.80
CA ARG A 133 5.08 16.26 12.74
C ARG A 133 4.54 15.22 11.79
N LEU A 134 3.37 15.52 11.23
CA LEU A 134 2.78 14.84 10.10
C LEU A 134 3.09 15.60 8.82
N LEU A 135 3.67 14.92 7.83
CA LEU A 135 4.11 15.51 6.57
C LEU A 135 3.36 14.89 5.37
N TRP A 136 3.05 15.70 4.37
CA TRP A 136 2.38 15.25 3.13
C TRP A 136 3.31 15.18 1.92
N SER A 137 4.61 15.43 2.13
CA SER A 137 5.60 15.54 1.06
C SER A 137 6.76 14.58 1.31
N PRO A 138 7.25 13.85 0.29
CA PRO A 138 8.39 12.97 0.44
C PRO A 138 9.74 13.70 0.40
N ARG A 139 9.76 15.04 0.21
CA ARG A 139 11.00 15.84 0.13
C ARG A 139 12.04 15.55 1.22
N PRO A 140 11.67 15.40 2.51
CA PRO A 140 12.65 15.09 3.56
C PRO A 140 13.41 13.78 3.35
N LEU A 141 12.86 12.84 2.59
CA LEU A 141 13.47 11.53 2.33
C LEU A 141 14.64 11.62 1.34
N PHE A 142 14.79 12.73 0.62
CA PHE A 142 15.76 12.90 -0.46
C PHE A 142 16.85 13.95 -0.15
N GLY A 143 16.92 14.44 1.09
CA GLY A 143 18.02 15.33 1.52
C GLY A 143 18.08 16.69 0.82
N HIS A 144 16.96 17.16 0.25
CA HIS A 144 16.91 18.52 -0.30
C HIS A 144 16.77 19.53 0.84
N ASP A 145 17.91 20.16 1.17
CA ASP A 145 18.07 21.26 2.13
C ASP A 145 17.43 22.55 1.62
N ASP A 146 16.09 22.60 1.55
CA ASP A 146 15.42 23.87 1.65
C ASP A 146 15.05 24.09 3.11
N ASN A 147 15.84 24.93 3.79
CA ASN A 147 15.52 25.52 5.10
C ASN A 147 14.19 26.28 5.10
N THR A 148 13.57 26.45 3.93
CA THR A 148 12.16 26.80 3.78
C THR A 148 11.33 25.57 4.15
N VAL A 149 11.02 25.44 5.44
CA VAL A 149 9.98 24.52 5.91
C VAL A 149 8.66 24.98 5.31
N ALA A 150 8.39 24.58 4.07
CA ALA A 150 7.06 24.67 3.49
C ALA A 150 6.22 23.61 4.22
N ILE A 151 5.71 23.98 5.40
CA ILE A 151 4.62 23.31 6.13
C ILE A 151 3.31 23.49 5.35
N GLU A 152 3.38 23.62 4.03
CA GLU A 152 2.27 24.04 3.22
C GLU A 152 1.59 22.80 2.68
N HIS A 153 0.34 22.68 3.12
CA HIS A 153 -0.70 21.88 2.52
C HIS A 153 -1.01 22.44 1.13
N ASP A 154 -0.04 22.40 0.21
CA ASP A 154 -0.22 22.86 -1.16
C ASP A 154 -0.96 21.79 -1.97
N GLN A 155 -2.26 21.70 -1.71
CA GLN A 155 -3.24 20.99 -2.54
C GLN A 155 -3.70 21.88 -3.71
N SER A 156 -2.87 22.81 -4.20
CA SER A 156 -3.21 23.51 -5.42
C SER A 156 -3.37 22.52 -6.58
N GLN A 157 -4.32 22.82 -7.46
CA GLN A 157 -4.54 22.04 -8.68
C GLN A 157 -3.26 21.98 -9.53
N GLU A 158 -2.47 23.05 -9.53
CA GLU A 158 -1.19 23.14 -10.22
C GLU A 158 -0.12 22.16 -9.68
N SER A 159 -0.07 21.96 -8.35
CA SER A 159 0.81 20.97 -7.72
C SER A 159 0.41 19.53 -8.10
N CYS A 160 -0.90 19.24 -8.13
CA CYS A 160 -1.43 17.96 -8.56
C CYS A 160 -1.09 17.66 -10.03
N ASP A 161 -1.27 18.64 -10.91
CA ASP A 161 -0.98 18.49 -12.34
C ASP A 161 0.51 18.25 -12.60
N LYS A 162 1.40 18.94 -11.86
CA LYS A 162 2.85 18.69 -11.91
C LYS A 162 3.22 17.27 -11.47
N LEU A 163 2.58 16.75 -10.42
CA LEU A 163 2.77 15.36 -9.97
C LEU A 163 2.30 14.33 -11.01
N LEU A 164 1.18 14.59 -11.68
CA LEU A 164 0.70 13.70 -12.74
C LEU A 164 1.62 13.74 -13.96
N GLN A 165 2.18 14.89 -14.31
CA GLN A 165 3.13 15.03 -15.42
C GLN A 165 4.45 14.30 -15.17
N SER A 166 4.90 14.18 -13.91
CA SER A 166 6.13 13.46 -13.56
C SER A 166 5.96 11.94 -13.47
N CYS A 167 4.73 11.42 -13.51
CA CYS A 167 4.49 9.98 -13.45
C CYS A 167 4.85 9.28 -14.77
N GLU A 168 5.31 8.04 -14.69
CA GLU A 168 5.37 7.14 -15.85
C GLU A 168 3.94 6.81 -16.34
N PRO A 169 3.73 6.57 -17.65
CA PRO A 169 2.43 6.16 -18.16
C PRO A 169 2.11 4.71 -17.74
N VAL A 170 0.83 4.38 -17.62
CA VAL A 170 0.33 3.05 -17.22
C VAL A 170 0.94 1.92 -18.06
N GLU A 171 1.17 2.15 -19.35
CA GLU A 171 1.77 1.18 -20.29
C GLU A 171 3.12 0.62 -19.83
N LYS A 172 3.91 1.39 -19.06
CA LYS A 172 5.19 0.93 -18.49
C LYS A 172 5.03 -0.16 -17.42
N PHE A 173 3.82 -0.36 -16.92
CA PHE A 173 3.51 -1.33 -15.86
C PHE A 173 2.70 -2.52 -16.37
N LEU A 174 2.36 -2.54 -17.67
CA LEU A 174 1.59 -3.61 -18.29
C LEU A 174 2.48 -4.82 -18.61
N GLU A 175 1.94 -6.03 -18.51
CA GLU A 175 2.64 -7.25 -18.95
C GLU A 175 2.52 -7.48 -20.45
N PHE A 176 1.41 -7.04 -21.02
CA PHE A 176 1.10 -7.22 -22.43
C PHE A 176 1.32 -5.91 -23.15
N GLU A 177 2.25 -5.90 -24.11
CA GLU A 177 2.38 -4.79 -25.04
C GLU A 177 1.08 -4.67 -25.86
N ASN A 178 0.52 -3.45 -25.94
CA ASN A 178 -0.52 -3.18 -26.92
C ASN A 178 0.15 -3.15 -28.28
N HIS A 179 0.29 -4.29 -28.95
CA HIS A 179 0.60 -4.28 -30.38
C HIS A 179 -0.60 -3.66 -31.10
N SER A 180 -0.51 -2.36 -31.33
CA SER A 180 -1.40 -1.60 -32.19
C SER A 180 -1.09 -1.89 -33.66
N ASP A 181 -0.86 -3.16 -34.01
CA ASP A 181 -0.68 -3.57 -35.39
C ASP A 181 -2.02 -3.99 -35.97
N GLN A 182 -2.36 -3.29 -37.03
CA GLN A 182 -3.49 -3.45 -37.93
C GLN A 182 -4.01 -4.90 -38.02
N MET A 183 -5.08 -5.21 -37.28
CA MET A 183 -5.99 -6.27 -37.67
C MET A 183 -7.11 -5.62 -38.46
N ASP A 184 -6.88 -5.60 -39.78
CA ASP A 184 -7.91 -5.40 -40.78
C ASP A 184 -8.95 -6.52 -40.69
N THR A 185 -10.22 -6.10 -40.71
CA THR A 185 -11.39 -6.83 -41.24
C THR A 185 -11.93 -8.06 -40.48
N GLU A 186 -13.19 -7.92 -40.05
CA GLU A 186 -14.23 -8.96 -40.01
C GLU A 186 -13.82 -10.37 -39.56
N SER A 187 -13.76 -10.61 -38.25
CA SER A 187 -14.10 -11.92 -37.69
C SER A 187 -14.28 -11.82 -36.18
N GLY A 188 -15.45 -12.24 -35.68
CA GLY A 188 -15.63 -12.59 -34.28
C GLY A 188 -16.20 -11.49 -33.38
N LEU A 189 -17.45 -11.09 -33.63
CA LEU A 189 -18.33 -10.72 -32.51
C LEU A 189 -18.43 -11.98 -31.61
N LEU A 190 -17.53 -12.10 -30.63
CA LEU A 190 -17.53 -13.20 -29.69
C LEU A 190 -18.80 -13.10 -28.84
N ASP A 191 -19.74 -13.97 -29.18
CA ASP A 191 -20.96 -14.26 -28.44
C ASP A 191 -20.58 -14.50 -26.97
N THR A 192 -20.75 -13.46 -26.16
CA THR A 192 -20.38 -13.50 -24.74
C THR A 192 -21.52 -14.18 -24.02
N THR A 193 -21.58 -15.51 -24.13
CA THR A 193 -22.53 -16.35 -23.39
C THR A 193 -22.57 -15.92 -21.93
N ILE A 194 -23.77 -15.61 -21.46
CA ILE A 194 -24.07 -15.17 -20.10
C ILE A 194 -23.62 -16.26 -19.13
N VAL A 195 -22.45 -16.10 -18.52
CA VAL A 195 -22.05 -16.90 -17.35
C VAL A 195 -22.58 -16.18 -16.12
N PRO A 196 -23.52 -16.78 -15.36
CA PRO A 196 -24.02 -16.20 -14.12
C PRO A 196 -22.87 -15.97 -13.14
N ILE A 197 -22.99 -14.89 -12.35
CA ILE A 197 -22.00 -14.44 -11.35
C ILE A 197 -21.60 -15.55 -10.35
N ASP A 198 -22.46 -16.55 -10.15
CA ASP A 198 -22.23 -17.65 -9.22
C ASP A 198 -21.46 -18.83 -9.84
N ALA A 199 -21.21 -18.83 -11.15
CA ALA A 199 -20.56 -19.93 -11.87
C ALA A 199 -19.04 -19.75 -12.07
N TYR A 200 -18.48 -18.55 -11.83
CA TYR A 200 -17.02 -18.35 -11.87
C TYR A 200 -16.26 -19.08 -10.76
N GLY A 201 -16.95 -19.54 -9.71
CA GLY A 201 -16.36 -20.44 -8.70
C GLY A 201 -16.28 -21.91 -9.14
N ALA A 202 -16.91 -22.28 -10.27
CA ALA A 202 -17.00 -23.67 -10.73
C ALA A 202 -16.10 -24.00 -11.92
N LEU A 203 -15.44 -23.00 -12.52
CA LEU A 203 -14.52 -23.18 -13.66
C LEU A 203 -13.08 -23.50 -13.26
N GLU A 204 -12.79 -23.70 -11.97
CA GLU A 204 -11.46 -24.12 -11.48
C GLU A 204 -11.20 -25.64 -11.58
N LYS A 205 -11.96 -26.38 -12.39
CA LYS A 205 -11.73 -27.80 -12.65
C LYS A 205 -11.70 -28.09 -14.13
N ASN A 206 -10.48 -28.11 -14.66
CA ASN A 206 -9.95 -28.98 -15.72
C ASN A 206 -8.92 -28.19 -16.54
N ASP A 207 -7.67 -28.17 -16.09
CA ASP A 207 -6.56 -28.02 -17.01
C ASP A 207 -5.72 -29.30 -16.93
N ASP A 208 -5.98 -30.15 -17.92
CA ASP A 208 -5.20 -31.33 -18.24
C ASP A 208 -3.78 -30.94 -18.62
N ALA A 209 -2.87 -31.88 -18.35
CA ALA A 209 -1.45 -31.80 -18.61
C ALA A 209 -1.12 -31.41 -20.06
N ASN A 210 -0.66 -30.18 -20.28
CA ASN A 210 0.45 -29.90 -21.21
C ASN A 210 1.02 -28.51 -20.99
N GLY A 211 2.34 -28.46 -20.75
CA GLY A 211 3.08 -27.24 -20.42
C GLY A 211 3.10 -26.23 -21.57
N ARG A 212 2.29 -25.19 -21.45
CA ARG A 212 2.55 -23.80 -21.86
C ARG A 212 1.47 -22.95 -21.20
N ASN A 213 1.81 -22.24 -20.13
CA ASN A 213 0.92 -21.28 -19.47
C ASN A 213 0.76 -20.04 -20.37
N ASP A 214 -0.01 -20.17 -21.44
CA ASP A 214 -0.50 -19.01 -22.18
C ASP A 214 -1.64 -18.41 -21.35
N ILE A 215 -1.30 -17.42 -20.52
CA ILE A 215 -2.26 -16.70 -19.68
C ILE A 215 -3.20 -15.96 -20.63
N SER A 216 -4.30 -16.60 -21.02
CA SER A 216 -5.25 -16.02 -21.96
C SER A 216 -5.83 -14.72 -21.38
N LEU A 217 -5.58 -13.62 -22.08
CA LEU A 217 -6.04 -12.27 -21.75
C LEU A 217 -7.57 -12.21 -21.53
N ASN A 218 -8.29 -13.18 -22.12
CA ASN A 218 -9.73 -13.37 -22.00
C ASN A 218 -10.23 -13.50 -20.56
N GLN A 219 -9.44 -14.08 -19.64
CA GLN A 219 -9.87 -14.24 -18.24
C GLN A 219 -9.98 -12.91 -17.47
N TYR A 220 -9.38 -11.83 -18.01
CA TYR A 220 -9.39 -10.51 -17.40
C TYR A 220 -10.39 -9.56 -18.05
N LEU A 221 -11.06 -9.97 -19.14
CA LEU A 221 -12.06 -9.15 -19.80
C LEU A 221 -13.23 -8.86 -18.87
N VAL A 222 -13.72 -7.63 -18.91
CA VAL A 222 -14.92 -7.22 -18.17
C VAL A 222 -16.14 -7.63 -18.99
N PRO A 223 -17.03 -8.48 -18.44
CA PRO A 223 -18.25 -8.88 -19.15
C PRO A 223 -19.11 -7.69 -19.56
N LEU A 224 -19.67 -7.72 -20.77
CA LEU A 224 -20.54 -6.66 -21.30
C LEU A 224 -21.71 -6.32 -20.36
N SER A 225 -22.27 -7.33 -19.68
CA SER A 225 -23.35 -7.14 -18.71
C SER A 225 -22.95 -6.25 -17.52
N LEU A 226 -21.68 -6.29 -17.09
CA LEU A 226 -21.17 -5.39 -16.07
C LEU A 226 -20.97 -3.98 -16.61
N ILE A 227 -20.52 -3.85 -17.87
CA ILE A 227 -20.34 -2.55 -18.54
C ILE A 227 -21.70 -1.86 -18.71
N GLU A 228 -22.72 -2.58 -19.16
CA GLU A 228 -24.08 -2.06 -19.31
C GLU A 228 -24.68 -1.61 -17.98
N ARG A 229 -24.45 -2.39 -16.92
CA ARG A 229 -25.04 -2.12 -15.60
C ARG A 229 -24.29 -1.04 -14.81
N TRP A 230 -22.96 -1.00 -14.92
CA TRP A 230 -22.10 -0.22 -14.03
C TRP A 230 -21.12 0.72 -14.74
N GLY A 231 -21.16 0.82 -16.08
CA GLY A 231 -20.18 1.56 -16.87
C GLY A 231 -19.99 3.02 -16.44
N SER A 232 -21.06 3.72 -16.03
CA SER A 232 -20.98 5.11 -15.54
C SER A 232 -20.27 5.26 -14.19
N ALA A 233 -20.05 4.18 -13.46
CA ALA A 233 -19.36 4.15 -12.17
C ALA A 233 -17.98 3.49 -12.26
N MET A 234 -17.54 3.08 -13.45
CA MET A 234 -16.21 2.53 -13.70
C MET A 234 -15.21 3.67 -13.86
N ASP A 235 -14.07 3.54 -13.19
CA ASP A 235 -12.90 4.38 -13.47
C ASP A 235 -12.08 3.70 -14.57
N ILE A 236 -12.06 4.29 -15.76
CA ILE A 236 -11.42 3.70 -16.95
C ILE A 236 -10.13 4.48 -17.22
N VAL A 237 -9.05 3.74 -17.39
CA VAL A 237 -7.73 4.26 -17.74
C VAL A 237 -7.28 3.68 -19.08
N TYR A 238 -6.40 4.41 -19.75
CA TYR A 238 -5.78 4.06 -21.01
C TYR A 238 -4.27 3.83 -20.80
N PRO A 239 -3.57 3.20 -21.75
CA PRO A 239 -2.13 2.94 -21.64
C PRO A 239 -1.29 4.20 -21.38
N ASP A 240 -1.67 5.33 -21.98
CA ASP A 240 -1.02 6.64 -21.82
C ASP A 240 -1.45 7.39 -20.56
N SER A 241 -2.40 6.86 -19.79
CA SER A 241 -2.87 7.49 -18.56
C SER A 241 -1.76 7.57 -17.53
N LYS A 242 -1.73 8.69 -16.79
CA LYS A 242 -0.72 8.99 -15.77
C LYS A 242 -1.20 8.75 -14.34
N ARG A 243 -2.35 8.09 -14.19
CA ARG A 243 -2.97 7.79 -12.89
C ARG A 243 -4.01 6.69 -13.00
N CYS A 244 -4.01 5.77 -12.04
CA CYS A 244 -5.08 4.83 -11.76
C CYS A 244 -5.51 4.88 -10.27
N CYS A 245 -6.70 4.35 -9.97
CA CYS A 245 -7.29 4.26 -8.65
C CYS A 245 -6.59 3.19 -7.78
N CYS A 246 -6.73 3.35 -6.46
CA CYS A 246 -6.34 2.36 -5.47
C CYS A 246 -7.01 1.00 -5.73
N PHE A 247 -6.21 -0.07 -5.82
CA PHE A 247 -6.74 -1.43 -5.85
C PHE A 247 -7.08 -1.89 -4.44
N THR A 248 -8.32 -2.35 -4.26
CA THR A 248 -8.82 -2.89 -2.99
C THR A 248 -8.79 -4.41 -3.01
N LYS A 249 -8.93 -5.05 -1.86
CA LYS A 249 -9.03 -6.52 -1.76
C LYS A 249 -10.17 -7.15 -2.57
N SER A 250 -11.15 -6.34 -3.00
CA SER A 250 -12.32 -6.79 -3.74
C SER A 250 -12.22 -6.49 -5.24
N TYR A 251 -11.07 -6.00 -5.72
CA TYR A 251 -10.77 -5.88 -7.14
C TYR A 251 -10.93 -7.24 -7.82
N TYR A 252 -11.30 -7.26 -9.11
CA TYR A 252 -11.76 -8.44 -9.87
C TYR A 252 -13.13 -9.02 -9.47
N ARG A 253 -13.57 -8.87 -8.22
CA ARG A 253 -14.92 -9.28 -7.79
C ARG A 253 -15.99 -8.23 -8.10
N TYR A 254 -15.64 -6.95 -7.91
CA TYR A 254 -16.53 -5.83 -8.21
C TYR A 254 -15.80 -4.83 -9.09
N VAL A 255 -16.56 -4.16 -9.95
CA VAL A 255 -16.06 -3.13 -10.89
C VAL A 255 -16.19 -1.71 -10.35
N LYS A 256 -17.06 -1.50 -9.34
CA LYS A 256 -17.31 -0.19 -8.76
C LYS A 256 -16.45 0.04 -7.52
N GLY A 257 -15.61 1.08 -7.56
CA GLY A 257 -14.89 1.58 -6.37
C GLY A 257 -13.80 0.65 -5.83
N THR A 258 -13.32 -0.30 -6.64
CA THR A 258 -12.32 -1.31 -6.23
C THR A 258 -10.96 -1.13 -6.90
N GLY A 259 -10.86 -0.26 -7.91
CA GLY A 259 -9.68 -0.02 -8.74
C GLY A 259 -10.10 0.40 -10.16
N SER A 260 -9.16 0.88 -10.97
CA SER A 260 -9.42 1.22 -12.38
C SER A 260 -9.52 -0.02 -13.26
N LEU A 261 -10.14 0.13 -14.43
CA LEU A 261 -10.15 -0.85 -15.52
C LEU A 261 -9.34 -0.29 -16.69
N LEU A 262 -8.62 -1.15 -17.40
CA LEU A 262 -7.84 -0.76 -18.58
C LEU A 262 -8.68 -0.91 -19.85
N ALA A 263 -8.76 0.16 -20.64
CA ALA A 263 -9.25 0.10 -22.03
C ALA A 263 -8.07 -0.23 -22.96
N THR A 264 -8.17 -1.34 -23.70
CA THR A 264 -7.12 -1.76 -24.64
C THR A 264 -7.32 -1.20 -26.05
N VAL A 265 -8.54 -0.74 -26.38
CA VAL A 265 -8.83 -0.09 -27.65
C VAL A 265 -9.11 1.39 -27.41
N GLN A 266 -8.21 2.26 -27.89
CA GLN A 266 -8.42 3.70 -27.84
C GLN A 266 -9.44 4.17 -28.88
N PRO A 267 -10.25 5.22 -28.58
CA PRO A 267 -11.14 5.81 -29.57
C PRO A 267 -10.33 6.37 -30.75
N LYS A 268 -10.59 5.88 -31.97
CA LYS A 268 -9.88 6.31 -33.20
C LYS A 268 -10.06 7.80 -33.56
N LYS A 269 -10.95 8.55 -32.88
CA LYS A 269 -11.16 10.01 -33.08
C LYS A 269 -11.56 10.71 -31.77
N LYS A 270 -10.83 11.78 -31.39
CA LYS A 270 -11.27 12.75 -30.37
C LYS A 270 -12.63 13.34 -30.78
N GLY A 271 -13.70 12.98 -30.07
CA GLY A 271 -15.04 13.57 -30.26
C GLY A 271 -16.15 12.65 -30.79
N LYS A 272 -15.88 11.39 -31.15
CA LYS A 272 -16.94 10.37 -31.28
C LYS A 272 -16.97 9.53 -30.00
N SER A 273 -18.14 9.41 -29.36
CA SER A 273 -18.31 8.49 -28.23
C SER A 273 -18.25 7.05 -28.74
N SER A 274 -17.06 6.45 -28.78
CA SER A 274 -16.96 4.99 -28.90
C SER A 274 -17.63 4.39 -27.68
N SER A 275 -18.59 3.49 -27.91
CA SER A 275 -19.30 2.82 -26.82
C SER A 275 -18.28 2.13 -25.90
N LEU A 276 -18.48 2.13 -24.58
CA LEU A 276 -17.59 1.42 -23.66
C LEU A 276 -17.41 -0.06 -24.03
N LYS A 277 -18.40 -0.64 -24.72
CA LYS A 277 -18.36 -2.01 -25.26
C LYS A 277 -17.27 -2.21 -26.32
N GLU A 278 -16.95 -1.16 -27.08
CA GLU A 278 -15.95 -1.20 -28.17
C GLU A 278 -14.52 -1.01 -27.66
N GLN A 279 -14.37 -0.58 -26.40
CA GLN A 279 -13.07 -0.24 -25.80
C GLN A 279 -12.33 -1.45 -25.20
N CYS A 280 -12.96 -2.64 -25.24
CA CYS A 280 -12.40 -3.90 -24.74
C CYS A 280 -11.83 -3.76 -23.30
N LEU A 281 -12.71 -3.43 -22.35
CA LEU A 281 -12.30 -3.21 -20.97
C LEU A 281 -11.80 -4.51 -20.32
N ARG A 282 -10.68 -4.45 -19.62
CA ARG A 282 -10.15 -5.54 -18.80
C ARG A 282 -9.72 -5.08 -17.42
N PHE A 283 -9.70 -6.01 -16.47
CA PHE A 283 -8.98 -5.84 -15.23
C PHE A 283 -7.47 -5.82 -15.50
N PHE A 284 -6.72 -5.08 -14.69
CA PHE A 284 -5.28 -5.25 -14.60
C PHE A 284 -4.98 -6.65 -14.06
N THR A 285 -4.00 -7.36 -14.61
CA THR A 285 -3.60 -8.67 -14.08
C THR A 285 -3.03 -8.53 -12.66
N PRO A 286 -2.88 -9.62 -11.89
CA PRO A 286 -2.18 -9.57 -10.61
C PRO A 286 -0.74 -9.05 -10.73
N ARG A 287 -0.03 -9.37 -11.83
CA ARG A 287 1.36 -8.96 -11.99
C ARG A 287 1.47 -7.49 -12.41
N GLU A 288 0.55 -6.97 -13.21
CA GLU A 288 0.43 -5.53 -13.49
C GLU A 288 0.08 -4.72 -12.23
N VAL A 289 -0.84 -5.21 -11.39
CA VAL A 289 -1.13 -4.59 -10.08
C VAL A 289 0.12 -4.63 -9.20
N ALA A 290 0.86 -5.74 -9.16
CA ALA A 290 2.10 -5.83 -8.41
C ALA A 290 3.18 -4.87 -8.94
N ASN A 291 3.26 -4.63 -10.25
CA ASN A 291 4.15 -3.64 -10.86
C ASN A 291 3.81 -2.21 -10.42
N LEU A 292 2.51 -1.86 -10.37
CA LEU A 292 2.05 -0.56 -9.84
C LEU A 292 2.33 -0.41 -8.34
N HIS A 293 2.41 -1.51 -7.60
CA HIS A 293 2.92 -1.54 -6.23
C HIS A 293 4.46 -1.53 -6.13
N SER A 294 5.16 -1.59 -7.28
CA SER A 294 6.62 -1.66 -7.41
C SER A 294 7.25 -2.91 -6.79
N PHE A 295 6.53 -4.03 -6.83
CA PHE A 295 7.11 -5.34 -6.51
C PHE A 295 8.19 -5.72 -7.52
N PRO A 296 9.28 -6.37 -7.07
CA PRO A 296 10.32 -6.90 -7.96
C PRO A 296 9.77 -7.75 -9.12
N GLU A 297 10.51 -7.80 -10.23
CA GLU A 297 10.13 -8.58 -11.41
C GLU A 297 10.03 -10.08 -11.12
N ASP A 298 10.88 -10.59 -10.23
CA ASP A 298 10.91 -11.98 -9.77
C ASP A 298 9.81 -12.33 -8.76
N PHE A 299 9.02 -11.35 -8.29
CA PHE A 299 7.88 -11.63 -7.43
C PHE A 299 6.80 -12.43 -8.19
N HIS A 300 6.43 -13.59 -7.66
CA HIS A 300 5.35 -14.40 -8.21
C HIS A 300 4.53 -15.07 -7.10
N PHE A 301 3.25 -15.32 -7.39
CA PHE A 301 2.40 -16.09 -6.49
C PHE A 301 2.68 -17.60 -6.66
N PRO A 302 2.62 -18.39 -5.56
CA PRO A 302 2.58 -19.84 -5.68
C PRO A 302 1.39 -20.30 -6.53
N GLN A 303 1.57 -21.39 -7.29
CA GLN A 303 0.57 -21.86 -8.25
C GLN A 303 -0.81 -22.16 -7.61
N HIS A 304 -0.81 -22.66 -6.37
CA HIS A 304 -2.04 -23.02 -5.65
C HIS A 304 -2.87 -21.81 -5.16
N ILE A 305 -2.35 -20.58 -5.27
CA ILE A 305 -3.10 -19.38 -4.89
C ILE A 305 -4.03 -19.00 -6.05
N SER A 306 -5.34 -19.07 -5.80
CA SER A 306 -6.37 -18.71 -6.78
C SER A 306 -6.27 -17.26 -7.21
N LEU A 307 -6.76 -16.94 -8.40
CA LEU A 307 -6.72 -15.58 -8.94
C LEU A 307 -7.36 -14.55 -8.00
N ARG A 308 -8.49 -14.90 -7.39
CA ARG A 308 -9.20 -14.05 -6.43
C ARG A 308 -8.39 -13.80 -5.16
N GLN A 309 -7.65 -14.81 -4.67
CA GLN A 309 -6.75 -14.63 -3.53
C GLN A 309 -5.58 -13.71 -3.87
N ARG A 310 -5.00 -13.82 -5.07
CA ARG A 310 -3.91 -12.94 -5.53
C ARG A 310 -4.34 -11.47 -5.49
N TYR A 311 -5.51 -11.13 -6.04
CA TYR A 311 -6.04 -9.77 -5.96
C TYR A 311 -6.35 -9.32 -4.52
N ALA A 312 -6.88 -10.21 -3.68
CA ALA A 312 -7.14 -9.88 -2.29
C ALA A 312 -5.84 -9.56 -1.52
N LEU A 313 -4.78 -10.34 -1.75
CA LEU A 313 -3.45 -10.12 -1.17
C LEU A 313 -2.84 -8.79 -1.63
N LEU A 314 -2.84 -8.51 -2.94
CA LEU A 314 -2.34 -7.25 -3.49
C LEU A 314 -3.14 -6.04 -3.02
N GLY A 315 -4.47 -6.15 -2.98
CA GLY A 315 -5.35 -5.10 -2.52
C GLY A 315 -5.12 -4.70 -1.06
N ASN A 316 -4.68 -5.65 -0.21
CA ASN A 316 -4.27 -5.41 1.17
C ASN A 316 -2.79 -5.04 1.32
N SER A 317 -1.99 -5.13 0.25
CA SER A 317 -0.55 -4.88 0.29
C SER A 317 -0.21 -3.37 0.35
N LEU A 318 1.07 -3.06 0.32
CA LEU A 318 1.65 -1.71 0.38
C LEU A 318 2.44 -1.40 -0.90
N SER A 319 2.79 -0.13 -1.12
CA SER A 319 3.65 0.24 -2.26
C SER A 319 5.11 0.26 -1.83
N ILE A 320 5.95 -0.52 -2.50
CA ILE A 320 7.40 -0.58 -2.23
C ILE A 320 8.08 0.73 -2.60
N ALA A 321 7.63 1.42 -3.67
CA ALA A 321 8.15 2.73 -4.05
C ALA A 321 8.04 3.77 -2.94
N VAL A 322 7.02 3.66 -2.08
CA VAL A 322 6.82 4.55 -0.92
C VAL A 322 7.57 4.04 0.31
N VAL A 323 7.43 2.75 0.62
CA VAL A 323 7.96 2.16 1.85
C VAL A 323 9.48 2.08 1.85
N ALA A 324 10.12 1.76 0.72
CA ALA A 324 11.57 1.60 0.68
C ALA A 324 12.33 2.91 1.03
N PRO A 325 12.00 4.09 0.46
CA PRO A 325 12.61 5.36 0.89
C PRO A 325 12.36 5.70 2.35
N LEU A 326 11.15 5.43 2.88
CA LEU A 326 10.83 5.65 4.29
C LEU A 326 11.67 4.77 5.21
N LEU A 327 11.85 3.48 4.87
CA LEU A 327 12.70 2.57 5.64
C LEU A 327 14.17 2.98 5.58
N ARG A 328 14.67 3.42 4.42
CA ARG A 328 16.02 3.99 4.30
C ARG A 328 16.20 5.19 5.23
N TYR A 329 15.21 6.08 5.28
CA TYR A 329 15.23 7.23 6.19
C TYR A 329 15.16 6.82 7.67
N LEU A 330 14.33 5.82 8.01
CA LEU A 330 14.25 5.27 9.36
C LEU A 330 15.58 4.66 9.81
N PHE A 331 16.27 3.93 8.95
CA PHE A 331 17.52 3.25 9.28
C PHE A 331 18.77 4.14 9.13
N ALA A 332 18.64 5.36 8.59
CA ALA A 332 19.75 6.28 8.45
C ALA A 332 20.17 6.86 9.82
N GLU A 333 21.47 6.84 10.12
CA GLU A 333 22.02 7.53 11.30
C GLU A 333 22.30 9.02 11.01
N PRO A 334 22.20 9.91 12.02
CA PRO A 334 22.61 11.30 11.87
C PRO A 334 24.11 11.37 11.55
N SER A 335 24.49 12.11 10.51
CA SER A 335 25.89 12.39 10.24
C SER A 335 26.50 13.24 11.37
N ALA A 336 27.68 12.85 11.85
CA ALA A 336 28.40 13.52 12.95
C ALA A 336 28.67 15.04 12.73
N GLN A 337 28.50 15.54 11.50
CA GLN A 337 28.63 16.95 11.16
C GLN A 337 27.46 17.83 11.66
N ASN A 338 26.28 17.26 11.96
CA ASN A 338 25.12 18.01 12.49
C ASN A 338 25.07 18.06 14.03
N MET A 339 26.10 17.54 14.71
CA MET A 339 26.16 17.50 16.19
C MET A 339 26.91 18.69 16.81
N GLN A 340 27.35 19.68 16.03
CA GLN A 340 28.09 20.85 16.52
C GLN A 340 27.20 22.10 16.72
N ILE A 341 26.16 22.01 17.56
CA ILE A 341 25.59 23.22 18.19
C ILE A 341 25.22 22.93 19.65
N PHE A 342 26.18 22.53 20.48
CA PHE A 342 26.16 22.77 21.93
C PHE A 342 27.61 22.80 22.45
N PRO A 343 28.03 23.79 23.24
CA PRO A 343 29.39 23.83 23.76
C PRO A 343 29.56 22.90 24.98
N SER A 344 30.60 22.06 24.88
CA SER A 344 31.53 21.57 25.92
C SER A 344 31.01 20.83 27.16
N ASN A 345 31.38 19.55 27.32
CA ASN A 345 32.48 19.12 28.23
C ASN A 345 32.69 17.58 28.17
N ASP A 346 33.93 17.18 28.40
CA ASP A 346 34.54 15.87 28.15
C ASP A 346 33.84 14.63 28.75
N ILE A 347 33.70 13.57 27.94
CA ILE A 347 33.59 12.16 28.37
C ILE A 347 34.29 11.28 27.30
N PRO A 348 35.14 10.30 27.67
CA PRO A 348 35.97 9.57 26.71
C PRO A 348 35.17 8.66 25.78
N ILE A 349 35.60 8.64 24.53
CA ILE A 349 35.09 7.84 23.41
C ILE A 349 35.33 6.36 23.71
N ALA A 350 34.26 5.62 24.01
CA ALA A 350 34.26 4.17 23.90
C ALA A 350 34.08 3.79 22.42
N ASN A 351 35.01 3.01 21.89
CA ASN A 351 34.97 2.47 20.54
C ASN A 351 33.68 1.66 20.31
N PHE A 352 32.78 2.19 19.48
CA PHE A 352 31.67 1.42 18.93
C PHE A 352 32.18 0.58 17.77
N GLN A 353 32.12 -0.75 17.92
CA GLN A 353 32.28 -1.69 16.81
C GLN A 353 31.06 -1.59 15.87
N PRO A 354 31.22 -1.90 14.57
CA PRO A 354 30.10 -1.89 13.63
C PRO A 354 29.07 -2.97 14.04
N CYS A 355 27.82 -2.56 14.23
CA CYS A 355 26.74 -3.46 14.66
C CYS A 355 26.47 -4.56 13.63
N ASP A 356 26.38 -5.77 14.15
CA ASP A 356 25.92 -7.00 13.53
C ASP A 356 24.48 -6.90 12.96
N GLU A 357 24.12 -7.88 12.15
CA GLU A 357 22.86 -8.05 11.41
C GLU A 357 21.59 -7.48 12.11
N ILE A 358 20.87 -6.57 11.43
CA ILE A 358 19.59 -6.04 11.91
C ILE A 358 18.52 -7.14 11.81
N ASN A 359 18.20 -7.77 12.94
CA ASN A 359 17.05 -8.68 13.05
C ASN A 359 15.72 -7.91 12.95
N LEU A 360 14.86 -8.31 12.00
CA LEU A 360 13.62 -7.64 11.62
C LEU A 360 12.40 -8.51 11.92
N ILE A 361 11.36 -7.93 12.52
CA ILE A 361 10.03 -8.56 12.58
C ILE A 361 9.09 -7.81 11.63
N ILE A 362 8.49 -8.55 10.71
CA ILE A 362 7.40 -8.09 9.84
C ILE A 362 6.11 -8.74 10.36
N LYS A 363 5.12 -7.93 10.76
CA LYS A 363 3.82 -8.41 11.24
C LYS A 363 2.63 -7.70 10.61
#